data_AF-A0A9X9F2M2-F1
#
_entry.id   AF-A0A9X9F2M2-F1
#
_cell.length_a   1.000
_cell.length_b   1.000
_cell.length_c   1.000
_cell.angle_alpha   90.00
_cell.angle_beta   90.00
_cell.angle_gamma   90.00
#
_symmetry.space_group_name_H-M   'P 1'
#
loop_
_entity.id
_entity.type
_entity.pdbx_description
1 polymer ?
#
loop_
_entity_poly.entity_id
_entity_poly.type
_entity_poly.pdbx_seq_one_letter_code
_entity_poly.pdbx_strand_id
1 'polypeptide(L)'
;MSEKIMLTGIKPTGYPHLGNYIGAIKPALQMSKNNEGKALYFIADYHALNAVHDPEKFSSYTKEVAATWLSLGLGEDVIFYRQTEVPEILELAW
;
A
#
# COMPACT_ATOMS: atom_id res chain seq x y z
N MET A 1 14.86 -6.07 22.64
CA MET A 1 15.11 -5.18 21.48
C MET A 1 13.78 -4.94 20.79
N SER A 2 13.50 -3.73 20.29
CA SER A 2 12.24 -3.46 19.58
C SER A 2 12.25 -4.18 18.23
N GLU A 3 11.11 -4.75 17.85
CA GLU A 3 10.90 -5.32 16.53
C GLU A 3 11.09 -4.24 15.44
N LYS A 4 11.75 -4.58 14.33
CA LYS A 4 11.95 -3.66 13.20
C LYS A 4 10.64 -3.48 12.44
N ILE A 5 10.22 -2.24 12.22
CA ILE A 5 9.01 -1.91 11.46
C ILE A 5 9.42 -1.43 10.07
N MET A 6 8.81 -2.02 9.04
CA MET A 6 9.01 -1.66 7.63
C MET A 6 7.70 -1.14 7.06
N LEU A 7 7.68 0.10 6.60
CA LEU A 7 6.46 0.76 6.09
C LEU A 7 6.61 1.12 4.61
N THR A 8 5.68 0.69 3.77
CA THR A 8 5.64 1.00 2.33
C THR A 8 4.29 1.62 1.95
N GLY A 9 4.33 2.78 1.30
CA GLY A 9 3.14 3.45 0.76
C GLY A 9 2.96 3.22 -0.74
N ILE A 10 1.75 2.86 -1.16
CA ILE A 10 1.39 2.60 -2.55
C ILE A 10 0.39 3.66 -3.00
N LYS A 11 0.81 4.52 -3.94
CA LYS A 11 -0.02 5.61 -4.45
C LYS A 11 -0.97 5.11 -5.56
N PRO A 12 -2.30 5.20 -5.40
CA PRO A 12 -3.26 4.74 -6.43
C PRO A 12 -3.44 5.79 -7.55
N THR A 13 -2.42 5.97 -8.41
CA THR A 13 -2.46 6.93 -9.54
C THR A 13 -2.68 6.30 -10.91
N GLY A 14 -2.90 4.98 -10.95
CA GLY A 14 -3.09 4.23 -12.18
C GLY A 14 -3.24 2.73 -11.88
N TYR A 15 -3.50 1.95 -12.92
CA TYR A 15 -3.54 0.49 -12.81
C TYR A 15 -2.13 -0.07 -12.58
N PRO A 16 -1.96 -0.97 -11.60
CA PRO A 16 -0.69 -1.69 -11.43
C PRO A 16 -0.29 -2.44 -12.71
N HIS A 17 0.99 -2.38 -13.04
CA HIS A 17 1.56 -3.03 -14.22
C HIS A 17 2.83 -3.81 -13.87
N LEU A 18 3.42 -4.50 -14.86
CA LEU A 18 4.59 -5.37 -14.67
C LEU A 18 5.78 -4.66 -14.02
N GLY A 19 6.01 -3.38 -14.37
CA GLY A 19 7.02 -2.55 -13.72
C GLY A 19 6.82 -2.42 -12.20
N ASN A 20 5.59 -2.26 -11.71
CA ASN A 20 5.31 -2.24 -10.27
C ASN A 20 5.54 -3.61 -9.65
N TYR A 21 5.16 -4.68 -10.34
CA TYR A 21 5.39 -6.05 -9.86
C TYR A 21 6.88 -6.33 -9.64
N ILE A 22 7.70 -6.09 -10.65
CA ILE A 22 9.13 -6.37 -10.59
C ILE A 22 9.84 -5.41 -9.62
N GLY A 23 9.49 -4.12 -9.67
CA GLY A 23 10.20 -3.08 -8.93
C GLY A 23 9.81 -2.96 -7.46
N ALA A 24 8.59 -3.33 -7.08
CA ALA A 24 8.08 -3.09 -5.73
C ALA A 24 7.35 -4.29 -5.12
N ILE A 25 6.35 -4.86 -5.81
CA ILE A 25 5.47 -5.87 -5.21
C ILE A 25 6.23 -7.16 -4.91
N LYS A 26 6.95 -7.72 -5.90
CA LYS A 26 7.67 -8.98 -5.72
C LYS A 26 8.73 -8.89 -4.60
N PRO A 27 9.60 -7.85 -4.54
CA PRO A 27 10.51 -7.67 -3.41
C PRO A 27 9.77 -7.52 -2.06
N ALA A 28 8.68 -6.77 -2.01
CA ALA A 28 7.88 -6.57 -0.80
C ALA A 28 7.29 -7.88 -0.26
N LEU A 29 6.73 -8.72 -1.14
CA LEU A 29 6.18 -10.04 -0.77
C LEU A 29 7.26 -11.02 -0.31
N GLN A 30 8.49 -10.90 -0.81
CA GLN A 30 9.62 -11.68 -0.32
C GLN A 30 10.05 -11.19 1.06
N MET A 31 10.16 -9.88 1.24
CA MET A 31 10.56 -9.25 2.49
C MET A 31 9.56 -9.54 3.62
N SER A 32 8.24 -9.53 3.34
CA SER A 32 7.23 -9.82 4.36
C SER A 32 7.39 -11.21 4.98
N LYS A 33 7.91 -12.18 4.20
CA LYS A 33 8.08 -13.58 4.64
C LYS A 33 9.38 -13.84 5.38
N ASN A 34 10.31 -12.88 5.45
CA ASN A 34 11.67 -13.13 5.93
C ASN A 34 11.83 -13.09 7.46
N ASN A 35 10.75 -12.93 8.25
CA ASN A 35 10.78 -12.86 9.73
C ASN A 35 11.76 -11.82 10.32
N GLU A 36 12.25 -10.87 9.52
CA GLU A 36 13.21 -9.83 9.95
C GLU A 36 12.54 -8.65 10.68
N GLY A 37 11.21 -8.65 10.75
CA GLY A 37 10.40 -7.62 11.41
C GLY A 37 8.98 -7.57 10.89
N LYS A 38 8.23 -6.54 11.29
CA LYS A 38 6.83 -6.34 10.92
C LYS A 38 6.71 -5.47 9.66
N ALA A 39 6.08 -6.02 8.63
CA ALA A 39 5.81 -5.29 7.40
C ALA A 39 4.41 -4.63 7.43
N LEU A 40 4.37 -3.36 7.03
CA LEU A 40 3.17 -2.56 6.89
C LEU A 40 3.12 -2.01 5.47
N TYR A 41 1.98 -2.17 4.83
CA TYR A 41 1.68 -1.67 3.49
C TYR A 41 0.43 -0.81 3.56
N PHE A 42 0.41 0.32 2.87
CA PHE A 42 -0.79 1.13 2.83
C PHE A 42 -1.07 1.75 1.48
N ILE A 43 -2.35 1.87 1.17
CA ILE A 43 -2.81 2.60 -0.01
C ILE A 43 -2.86 4.07 0.36
N ALA A 44 -1.95 4.84 -0.23
CA ALA A 44 -1.74 6.27 0.00
C ALA A 44 -2.76 7.12 -0.78
N ASP A 45 -4.04 6.93 -0.48
CA ASP A 45 -5.16 7.48 -1.24
C ASP A 45 -5.32 9.00 -1.05
N TYR A 46 -5.07 9.57 0.14
CA TYR A 46 -4.98 11.04 0.27
C TYR A 46 -3.86 11.63 -0.60
N HIS A 47 -2.69 10.97 -0.68
CA HIS A 47 -1.60 11.44 -1.53
C HIS A 47 -1.94 11.41 -3.03
N ALA A 48 -2.87 10.53 -3.46
CA ALA A 48 -3.29 10.46 -4.86
C ALA A 48 -4.17 11.63 -5.32
N LEU A 49 -4.79 12.36 -4.39
CA LEU A 49 -5.65 13.52 -4.72
C LEU A 49 -4.91 14.67 -5.42
N ASN A 50 -3.58 14.72 -5.32
CA ASN A 50 -2.77 15.71 -6.04
C ASN A 50 -2.57 15.40 -7.54
N ALA A 51 -3.02 14.23 -8.01
CA ALA A 51 -2.82 13.77 -9.37
C ALA A 51 -4.09 13.19 -10.01
N VAL A 52 -4.98 12.56 -9.22
CA VAL A 52 -6.21 11.93 -9.71
C VAL A 52 -7.41 12.74 -9.23
N HIS A 53 -8.07 13.43 -10.16
CA HIS A 53 -9.24 14.28 -9.87
C HIS A 53 -10.59 13.64 -10.27
N ASP A 54 -10.55 12.58 -11.08
CA ASP A 54 -11.73 11.82 -11.49
C ASP A 54 -12.10 10.82 -10.36
N PRO A 55 -13.28 10.96 -9.74
CA PRO A 55 -13.67 10.15 -8.59
C PRO A 55 -13.89 8.68 -8.93
N GLU A 56 -14.36 8.37 -10.15
CA GLU A 56 -14.54 6.98 -10.58
C GLU A 56 -13.19 6.30 -10.76
N LYS A 57 -12.24 7.00 -11.39
CA LYS A 57 -10.86 6.50 -11.53
C LYS A 57 -10.16 6.37 -10.18
N PHE A 58 -10.31 7.34 -9.29
CA PHE A 58 -9.73 7.29 -7.94
C PHE A 58 -10.20 6.04 -7.17
N SER A 59 -11.52 5.80 -7.18
CA SER A 59 -12.12 4.63 -6.55
C SER A 59 -11.66 3.32 -7.21
N SER A 60 -11.61 3.29 -8.54
CA SER A 60 -11.11 2.14 -9.31
C SER A 60 -9.64 1.83 -8.98
N TYR A 61 -8.73 2.80 -9.10
CA TYR A 61 -7.30 2.61 -8.84
C TYR A 61 -7.03 2.15 -7.40
N THR A 62 -7.75 2.70 -6.42
CA THR A 62 -7.62 2.28 -5.03
C THR A 62 -7.97 0.80 -4.87
N LYS A 63 -9.09 0.35 -5.45
CA LYS A 63 -9.50 -1.06 -5.42
C LYS A 63 -8.54 -1.96 -6.18
N GLU A 64 -8.05 -1.53 -7.34
CA GLU A 64 -7.14 -2.30 -8.18
C GLU A 64 -5.77 -2.48 -7.53
N VAL A 65 -5.26 -1.45 -6.84
CA VAL A 65 -4.07 -1.60 -6.00
C VAL A 65 -4.30 -2.67 -4.94
N ALA A 66 -5.41 -2.60 -4.20
CA ALA A 66 -5.73 -3.60 -3.17
C ALA A 66 -5.83 -5.02 -3.76
N ALA A 67 -6.62 -5.18 -4.82
CA ALA A 67 -6.84 -6.45 -5.49
C ALA A 67 -5.54 -7.03 -6.06
N THR A 68 -4.67 -6.20 -6.63
CA THR A 68 -3.38 -6.64 -7.17
C THR A 68 -2.48 -7.19 -6.06
N TRP A 69 -2.32 -6.47 -4.95
CA TRP A 69 -1.45 -6.92 -3.87
C TRP A 69 -1.98 -8.21 -3.22
N LEU A 70 -3.28 -8.29 -2.97
CA LEU A 70 -3.91 -9.49 -2.41
C LEU A 70 -3.82 -10.70 -3.36
N SER A 71 -4.11 -10.51 -4.65
CA SER A 71 -4.05 -11.60 -5.64
C SER A 71 -2.63 -12.13 -5.89
N LEU A 72 -1.61 -11.29 -5.71
CA LEU A 72 -0.21 -11.70 -5.83
C LEU A 72 0.34 -12.38 -4.56
N GLY A 73 -0.47 -12.49 -3.50
CA GLY A 73 -0.16 -13.29 -2.33
C GLY A 73 0.37 -12.51 -1.13
N LEU A 74 -0.04 -11.24 -0.96
CA LEU A 74 0.11 -10.56 0.32
C LEU A 74 -0.70 -11.33 1.38
N GLY A 75 -0.02 -11.78 2.44
CA GLY A 75 -0.60 -12.62 3.50
C GLY A 75 -1.24 -11.81 4.63
N GLU A 76 -1.75 -12.52 5.64
CA GLU A 76 -2.33 -11.94 6.86
C GLU A 76 -1.27 -11.59 7.93
N ASP A 77 0.00 -11.92 7.68
CA ASP A 77 1.16 -11.65 8.52
C ASP A 77 1.61 -10.18 8.52
N VAL A 78 1.03 -9.38 7.62
CA VAL A 78 1.34 -7.95 7.44
C VAL A 78 0.15 -7.09 7.83
N ILE A 79 0.39 -5.81 8.13
CA ILE A 79 -0.71 -4.85 8.20
C ILE A 79 -0.90 -4.24 6.82
N PHE A 80 -2.08 -4.40 6.24
CA PHE A 80 -2.46 -3.76 4.99
C PHE A 80 -3.69 -2.87 5.20
N TYR A 81 -3.54 -1.57 4.94
CA TYR A 81 -4.59 -0.59 5.24
C TYR A 81 -4.71 0.52 4.19
N ARG A 82 -5.78 1.31 4.26
CA ARG A 82 -6.00 2.49 3.43
C ARG A 82 -5.73 3.74 4.27
N GLN A 83 -5.01 4.74 3.73
CA GLN A 83 -4.61 5.92 4.49
C GLN A 83 -5.81 6.69 5.05
N THR A 84 -6.90 6.83 4.29
CA THR A 84 -8.15 7.47 4.76
C THR A 84 -8.89 6.71 5.88
N GLU A 85 -8.55 5.45 6.15
CA GLU A 85 -9.18 4.65 7.22
C GLU A 85 -8.46 4.80 8.58
N VAL A 86 -7.39 5.60 8.65
CA VAL A 86 -6.63 5.86 9.88
C VAL A 86 -6.64 7.36 10.17
N PRO A 87 -7.64 7.88 10.91
CA PRO A 87 -7.83 9.33 11.12
C PRO A 87 -6.65 9.99 11.83
N GLU A 88 -5.91 9.24 12.66
CA GLU A 88 -4.73 9.70 13.40
C GLU A 88 -3.61 10.18 12.45
N ILE A 89 -3.57 9.68 11.21
CA ILE A 89 -2.61 10.14 10.20
C ILE A 89 -2.84 11.63 9.88
N LEU A 90 -4.09 12.07 9.82
CA LEU A 90 -4.40 13.49 9.57
C LEU A 90 -4.14 14.36 10.80
N GLU A 91 -4.45 13.85 11.99
CA GLU A 91 -4.17 14.57 13.24
C GLU A 91 -2.67 14.78 13.45
N LEU A 92 -1.84 13.78 13.14
CA LEU A 92 -0.38 13.86 13.26
C LEU A 92 0.27 14.77 12.20
N ALA A 93 -0.33 14.88 11.01
CA ALA A 93 0.22 15.67 9.91
C ALA A 93 0.03 17.18 10.09
N TRP A 94 -0.79 17.61 11.04
CA TRP A 94 -1.10 18.99 11.36
C TRP A 94 -0.18 19.55 12.47
#